data_AF-A0AA35X9V2-F1
#
_entry.id   AF-A0AA35X9V2-F1
#
_cell.length_a   1.000
_cell.length_b   1.000
_cell.length_c   1.000
_cell.angle_alpha   90.00
_cell.angle_beta   90.00
_cell.angle_gamma   90.00
#
_symmetry.space_group_name_H-M   'P 1'
#
loop_
_entity.id
_entity.type
_entity.pdbx_description
1 polymer ?
#
loop_
_entity_poly.entity_id
_entity_poly.type
_entity_poly.pdbx_seq_one_letter_code
_entity_poly.pdbx_strand_id
1 'polypeptide(L)'
;MVATAPLGVFVDIDIIKGAPRRLLSSGCGDLIANVIAVSDWELGRDRTGEYYGRYSASLAMLSAGIVLENAAKFAKSGIDARVVVEALISAGVASCIAGSSRPCSGAEHLFSHALDKIAPEVGLHGEKCGIGAIMMAKLHGRDWKKISQALRDVGAPTTAEQIGLDRDTLASALVMAQDMRPERYTILKEKKMTKTKAISLAESTLVL
;
A
#
# COMPACT_ATOMS: atom_id res chain seq x y z
N MET A 1 10.31 -17.98 6.03
CA MET A 1 10.30 -18.57 4.67
C MET A 1 10.39 -17.44 3.66
N VAL A 2 11.32 -17.55 2.70
CA VAL A 2 11.30 -16.71 1.50
C VAL A 2 10.12 -17.19 0.66
N ALA A 3 9.23 -16.29 0.23
CA ALA A 3 8.10 -16.67 -0.61
C ALA A 3 8.61 -17.20 -1.96
N THR A 4 8.15 -18.38 -2.37
CA THR A 4 8.49 -18.96 -3.66
C THR A 4 7.55 -18.41 -4.72
N ALA A 5 8.08 -17.99 -5.86
CA ALA A 5 7.27 -17.57 -7.00
C ALA A 5 6.40 -18.75 -7.49
N PRO A 6 5.12 -18.52 -7.83
CA PRO A 6 4.28 -19.56 -8.41
C PRO A 6 4.82 -19.99 -9.78
N LEU A 7 4.71 -21.28 -10.12
CA LEU A 7 5.09 -21.81 -11.44
C LEU A 7 4.17 -21.30 -12.56
N GLY A 8 2.93 -20.93 -12.23
CA GLY A 8 1.96 -20.39 -13.16
C GLY A 8 0.83 -19.70 -12.41
N VAL A 9 0.17 -18.75 -13.09
CA VAL A 9 -0.98 -18.00 -12.56
C VAL A 9 -2.10 -18.12 -13.58
N PHE A 10 -3.19 -18.77 -13.19
CA PHE A 10 -4.39 -18.93 -14.01
C PHE A 10 -5.49 -18.09 -13.40
N VAL A 11 -5.93 -17.04 -14.11
CA VAL A 11 -6.97 -16.13 -13.62
C VAL A 11 -8.16 -16.14 -14.56
N ASP A 12 -9.30 -16.59 -14.05
CA ASP A 12 -10.58 -16.46 -14.72
C ASP A 12 -11.17 -15.07 -14.40
N ILE A 13 -11.13 -14.18 -15.39
CA ILE A 13 -11.59 -12.80 -15.22
C ILE A 13 -13.10 -12.74 -14.96
N ASP A 14 -13.89 -13.66 -15.49
CA ASP A 14 -15.35 -13.63 -15.31
C ASP A 14 -15.74 -14.08 -13.90
N ILE A 15 -14.98 -15.02 -13.31
CA ILE A 15 -15.09 -15.31 -11.86
C ILE A 15 -14.69 -14.09 -11.03
N ILE A 16 -13.57 -13.43 -11.34
CA ILE A 16 -13.10 -12.25 -10.57
C ILE A 16 -14.10 -11.09 -10.65
N LYS A 17 -14.73 -10.86 -11.81
CA LYS A 17 -15.81 -9.85 -11.96
C LYS A 17 -17.01 -10.14 -11.06
N GLY A 18 -17.27 -11.41 -10.74
CA GLY A 18 -18.34 -11.83 -9.84
C GLY A 18 -18.03 -11.68 -8.35
N ALA A 19 -16.77 -11.38 -7.99
CA ALA A 19 -16.38 -11.19 -6.59
C ALA A 19 -16.98 -9.90 -5.99
N PRO A 20 -17.15 -9.82 -4.66
CA PRO A 20 -17.59 -8.60 -4.00
C PRO A 20 -16.71 -7.41 -4.39
N ARG A 21 -17.34 -6.30 -4.82
CA ARG A 21 -16.63 -5.09 -5.30
C ARG A 21 -15.57 -4.59 -4.32
N ARG A 22 -15.83 -4.71 -3.02
CA ARG A 22 -14.90 -4.37 -1.93
C ARG A 22 -13.54 -5.04 -2.07
N LEU A 23 -13.49 -6.29 -2.56
CA LEU A 23 -12.22 -7.00 -2.77
C LEU A 23 -11.39 -6.39 -3.91
N LEU A 24 -12.04 -5.98 -5.01
CA LEU A 24 -11.38 -5.29 -6.11
C LEU A 24 -10.90 -3.90 -5.70
N SER A 25 -11.71 -3.15 -4.95
CA SER A 25 -11.31 -1.87 -4.36
C SER A 25 -10.12 -2.03 -3.42
N SER A 26 -10.12 -3.07 -2.57
CA SER A 26 -8.96 -3.41 -1.73
C SER A 26 -7.72 -3.72 -2.58
N GLY A 27 -7.84 -4.49 -3.67
CA GLY A 27 -6.73 -4.76 -4.59
C GLY A 27 -6.14 -3.50 -5.22
N CYS A 28 -6.98 -2.50 -5.51
CA CYS A 28 -6.50 -1.19 -5.95
C CYS A 28 -5.72 -0.45 -4.85
N GLY A 29 -6.15 -0.54 -3.60
CA GLY A 29 -5.44 0.03 -2.45
C GLY A 29 -4.04 -0.55 -2.27
N ASP A 30 -3.90 -1.86 -2.45
CA ASP A 30 -2.62 -2.56 -2.44
C ASP A 30 -1.68 -2.11 -3.58
N LEU A 31 -2.21 -1.96 -4.79
CA LEU A 31 -1.45 -1.48 -5.94
C LEU A 31 -0.97 -0.04 -5.78
N ILE A 32 -1.85 0.86 -5.29
CA ILE A 32 -1.52 2.27 -5.08
C ILE A 32 -0.41 2.41 -4.00
N ALA A 33 -0.40 1.53 -3.00
CA ALA A 33 0.63 1.49 -1.96
C ALA A 33 2.05 1.28 -2.50
N ASN A 34 2.22 0.67 -3.68
CA ASN A 34 3.54 0.50 -4.31
C ASN A 34 4.28 1.83 -4.54
N VAL A 35 3.57 2.96 -4.68
CA VAL A 35 4.19 4.29 -4.76
C VAL A 35 5.07 4.55 -3.54
N ILE A 36 4.60 4.16 -2.36
CA ILE A 36 5.31 4.35 -1.10
C ILE A 36 6.38 3.29 -0.91
N ALA A 37 6.09 2.04 -1.25
CA ALA A 37 7.10 0.98 -1.22
C ALA A 37 8.35 1.34 -2.03
N VAL A 38 8.17 1.82 -3.26
CA VAL A 38 9.29 2.26 -4.12
C VAL A 38 9.98 3.49 -3.53
N SER A 39 9.24 4.44 -2.94
CA SER A 39 9.82 5.61 -2.28
C SER A 39 10.70 5.23 -1.09
N ASP A 40 10.23 4.29 -0.27
CA ASP A 40 11.00 3.76 0.85
C ASP A 40 12.23 2.98 0.38
N TRP A 41 12.12 2.29 -0.76
CA TRP A 41 13.25 1.56 -1.34
C TRP A 41 14.30 2.51 -1.94
N GLU A 42 13.88 3.60 -2.57
CA GLU A 42 14.77 4.69 -3.00
C GLU A 42 15.46 5.36 -1.80
N LEU A 43 14.69 5.66 -0.75
CA LEU A 43 15.22 6.23 0.48
C LEU A 43 16.24 5.29 1.13
N GLY A 44 15.94 4.00 1.21
CA GLY A 44 16.87 3.01 1.76
C GLY A 44 18.14 2.91 0.94
N ARG A 45 18.06 2.88 -0.40
CA ARG A 45 19.24 2.94 -1.28
C ARG A 45 20.12 4.15 -0.92
N ASP A 46 19.50 5.32 -0.83
CA ASP A 46 20.22 6.58 -0.64
C ASP A 46 20.80 6.75 0.78
N ARG A 47 20.20 6.08 1.78
CA ARG A 47 20.61 6.19 3.19
C ARG A 47 21.52 5.08 3.69
N THR A 48 21.33 3.86 3.19
CA THR A 48 22.05 2.68 3.70
C THR A 48 22.86 1.97 2.63
N GLY A 49 22.71 2.35 1.36
CA GLY A 49 23.32 1.63 0.24
C GLY A 49 22.69 0.27 -0.02
N GLU A 50 21.46 0.01 0.47
CA GLU A 50 20.78 -1.25 0.16
C GLU A 50 20.58 -1.42 -1.36
N TYR A 51 20.54 -2.68 -1.81
CA TYR A 51 20.29 -2.98 -3.21
C TYR A 51 18.99 -2.36 -3.70
N TYR A 52 19.02 -1.70 -4.85
CA TYR A 52 17.86 -1.12 -5.53
C TYR A 52 17.80 -1.57 -6.99
N GLY A 53 16.87 -2.48 -7.29
CA GLY A 53 16.63 -2.97 -8.64
C GLY A 53 15.72 -2.01 -9.41
N ARG A 54 16.30 -1.09 -10.19
CA ARG A 54 15.54 -0.08 -10.96
C ARG A 54 14.47 -0.69 -11.88
N TYR A 55 14.74 -1.85 -12.47
CA TYR A 55 13.76 -2.56 -13.31
C TYR A 55 12.53 -2.99 -12.50
N SER A 56 12.74 -3.69 -11.38
CA SER A 56 11.66 -4.08 -10.46
C SER A 56 10.89 -2.88 -9.91
N ALA A 57 11.59 -1.81 -9.53
CA ALA A 57 10.95 -0.59 -9.05
C ALA A 57 10.07 0.06 -10.12
N SER A 58 10.55 0.11 -11.37
CA SER A 58 9.79 0.66 -12.50
C SER A 58 8.55 -0.18 -12.80
N LEU A 59 8.64 -1.50 -12.71
CA LEU A 59 7.51 -2.41 -12.93
C LEU A 59 6.43 -2.25 -11.84
N ALA A 60 6.83 -2.13 -10.56
CA ALA A 60 5.88 -1.86 -9.48
C ALA A 60 5.24 -0.46 -9.57
N MET A 61 6.01 0.55 -9.98
CA MET A 61 5.48 1.89 -10.27
C MET A 61 4.50 1.89 -11.43
N LEU A 62 4.75 1.10 -12.48
CA LEU A 62 3.81 0.93 -13.59
C LEU A 62 2.49 0.32 -13.12
N SER A 63 2.55 -0.72 -12.29
CA SER A 63 1.37 -1.34 -11.67
C SER A 63 0.52 -0.33 -10.88
N ALA A 64 1.16 0.54 -10.08
CA ALA A 64 0.46 1.61 -9.38
C ALA A 64 -0.11 2.67 -10.34
N GLY A 65 0.70 3.08 -11.32
CA GLY A 65 0.37 4.10 -12.32
C GLY A 65 -0.90 3.75 -13.10
N ILE A 66 -1.02 2.50 -13.55
CA ILE A 66 -2.21 2.00 -14.26
C ILE A 66 -3.49 2.23 -13.45
N VAL A 67 -3.48 1.94 -12.15
CA VAL A 67 -4.66 2.17 -11.29
C VAL A 67 -4.89 3.66 -11.07
N LEU A 68 -3.85 4.43 -10.79
CA LEU A 68 -3.94 5.89 -10.57
C LEU A 68 -4.48 6.62 -11.80
N GLU A 69 -4.07 6.24 -12.99
CA GLU A 69 -4.50 6.83 -14.27
C GLU A 69 -5.95 6.46 -14.60
N ASN A 70 -6.37 5.23 -14.27
CA ASN A 70 -7.74 4.77 -14.52
C ASN A 70 -8.73 5.10 -13.40
N ALA A 71 -8.28 5.57 -12.24
CA ALA A 71 -9.13 5.77 -11.06
C ALA A 71 -10.40 6.59 -11.37
N ALA A 72 -10.25 7.77 -11.98
CA ALA A 72 -11.38 8.64 -12.34
C ALA A 72 -12.34 8.00 -13.37
N LYS A 73 -11.85 7.10 -14.22
CA LYS A 73 -12.67 6.31 -15.14
C LYS A 73 -13.42 5.21 -14.38
N PHE A 74 -12.75 4.52 -13.46
CA PHE A 74 -13.35 3.48 -12.62
C PHE A 74 -14.46 4.04 -11.72
N ALA A 75 -14.32 5.27 -11.24
CA ALA A 75 -15.38 5.96 -10.49
C ALA A 75 -16.70 6.07 -11.27
N LYS A 76 -16.62 6.23 -12.60
CA LYS A 76 -17.78 6.43 -13.49
C LYS A 76 -18.32 5.12 -14.06
N SER A 77 -17.43 4.20 -14.41
CA SER A 77 -17.76 3.01 -15.20
C SER A 77 -17.61 1.69 -14.44
N GLY A 78 -17.17 1.74 -13.18
CA GLY A 78 -16.78 0.57 -12.40
C GLY A 78 -15.33 0.16 -12.66
N ILE A 79 -14.75 -0.55 -11.69
CA ILE A 79 -13.39 -1.10 -11.79
C ILE A 79 -13.33 -2.16 -12.89
N ASP A 80 -12.35 -2.04 -13.78
CA ASP A 80 -12.03 -3.11 -14.73
C ASP A 80 -11.17 -4.18 -14.03
N ALA A 81 -11.78 -5.32 -13.75
CA ALA A 81 -11.13 -6.45 -13.08
C ALA A 81 -9.86 -6.92 -13.81
N ARG A 82 -9.84 -6.89 -15.15
CA ARG A 82 -8.67 -7.32 -15.93
C ARG A 82 -7.49 -6.40 -15.68
N VAL A 83 -7.73 -5.09 -15.69
CA VAL A 83 -6.69 -4.07 -15.45
C VAL A 83 -6.07 -4.24 -14.06
N VAL A 84 -6.90 -4.44 -13.03
CA VAL A 84 -6.42 -4.64 -11.65
C VAL A 84 -5.63 -5.94 -11.52
N VAL A 85 -6.12 -7.04 -12.08
CA VAL A 85 -5.44 -8.34 -12.05
C VAL A 85 -4.08 -8.29 -12.74
N GLU A 86 -4.00 -7.73 -13.95
CA GLU A 86 -2.75 -7.61 -14.70
C GLU A 86 -1.73 -6.73 -13.95
N ALA A 87 -2.18 -5.65 -13.32
CA ALA A 87 -1.34 -4.82 -12.47
C ALA A 87 -0.83 -5.57 -11.22
N LEU A 88 -1.67 -6.37 -10.56
CA LEU A 88 -1.27 -7.22 -9.41
C LEU A 88 -0.25 -8.28 -9.81
N ILE A 89 -0.45 -8.93 -10.96
CA ILE A 89 0.52 -9.89 -11.52
C ILE A 89 1.87 -9.18 -11.79
N SER A 90 1.84 -8.00 -12.39
CA SER A 90 3.04 -7.19 -12.65
C SER A 90 3.77 -6.82 -11.35
N ALA A 91 3.05 -6.47 -10.28
CA ALA A 91 3.65 -6.23 -8.95
C ALA A 91 4.29 -7.50 -8.36
N GLY A 92 3.65 -8.66 -8.53
CA GLY A 92 4.22 -9.96 -8.17
C GLY A 92 5.51 -10.27 -8.92
N VAL A 93 5.54 -10.05 -10.24
CA VAL A 93 6.73 -10.22 -11.08
C VAL A 93 7.86 -9.28 -10.64
N ALA A 94 7.54 -8.03 -10.30
CA ALA A 94 8.52 -7.07 -9.77
C ALA A 94 9.21 -7.61 -8.51
N SER A 95 8.44 -8.16 -7.57
CA SER A 95 8.94 -8.78 -6.34
C SER A 95 9.79 -10.02 -6.62
N CYS A 96 9.41 -10.85 -7.60
CA CYS A 96 10.18 -12.02 -8.01
C CYS A 96 11.56 -11.64 -8.56
N ILE A 97 11.61 -10.64 -9.44
CA ILE A 97 12.88 -10.14 -10.02
C ILE A 97 13.76 -9.50 -8.94
N ALA A 98 13.16 -8.79 -7.98
CA ALA A 98 13.89 -8.17 -6.89
C ALA A 98 14.43 -9.19 -5.86
N GLY A 99 13.92 -10.44 -5.87
CA GLY A 99 14.20 -11.41 -4.81
C GLY A 99 13.70 -10.97 -3.43
N SER A 100 12.76 -10.04 -3.39
CA SER A 100 12.30 -9.36 -2.17
C SER A 100 10.97 -8.66 -2.45
N SER A 101 10.14 -8.47 -1.43
CA SER A 101 8.92 -7.66 -1.56
C SER A 101 9.17 -6.15 -1.54
N ARG A 102 10.43 -5.69 -1.43
CA ARG A 102 10.81 -4.27 -1.45
C ARG A 102 10.09 -3.38 -2.49
N PRO A 103 9.95 -3.78 -3.77
CA PRO A 103 9.22 -2.96 -4.75
C PRO A 103 7.73 -2.77 -4.43
N CYS A 104 7.14 -3.63 -3.62
CA CYS A 104 5.70 -3.63 -3.35
C CYS A 104 5.33 -3.49 -1.87
N SER A 105 6.31 -3.37 -0.97
CA SER A 105 6.07 -3.32 0.47
C SER A 105 7.10 -2.44 1.21
N GLY A 106 6.63 -1.27 1.64
CA GLY A 106 7.32 -0.29 2.47
C GLY A 106 6.63 -0.07 3.82
N ALA A 107 6.71 1.15 4.35
CA ALA A 107 6.13 1.55 5.64
C ALA A 107 4.61 1.44 5.68
N GLU A 108 3.91 1.63 4.55
CA GLU A 108 2.47 1.46 4.44
C GLU A 108 2.04 0.00 4.69
N HIS A 109 2.83 -0.97 4.23
CA HIS A 109 2.64 -2.38 4.54
C HIS A 109 3.03 -2.72 5.97
N LEU A 110 4.07 -2.09 6.53
CA LEU A 110 4.41 -2.26 7.95
C LEU A 110 3.27 -1.78 8.86
N PHE A 111 2.58 -0.70 8.49
CA PHE A 111 1.35 -0.27 9.16
C PHE A 111 0.24 -1.32 9.04
N SER A 112 -0.03 -1.86 7.84
CA SER A 112 -0.99 -2.96 7.68
C SER A 112 -0.64 -4.17 8.55
N HIS A 113 0.62 -4.59 8.58
CA HIS A 113 1.05 -5.74 9.38
C HIS A 113 0.96 -5.48 10.88
N ALA A 114 1.17 -4.24 11.32
CA ALA A 114 0.95 -3.87 12.71
C ALA A 114 -0.53 -4.03 13.08
N LEU A 115 -1.43 -3.57 12.22
CA LEU A 115 -2.87 -3.78 12.39
C LEU A 115 -3.24 -5.27 12.37
N ASP A 116 -2.67 -6.08 11.49
CA ASP A 116 -2.89 -7.54 11.48
C ASP A 116 -2.54 -8.19 12.82
N LYS A 117 -1.59 -7.62 13.58
CA LYS A 117 -1.20 -8.13 14.91
C LYS A 117 -2.12 -7.66 16.04
N ILE A 118 -2.58 -6.41 16.01
CA ILE A 118 -3.29 -5.79 17.15
C ILE A 118 -4.79 -5.68 16.95
N ALA A 119 -5.26 -5.72 15.70
CA ALA A 119 -6.65 -5.59 15.30
C ALA A 119 -6.89 -6.36 13.97
N PRO A 120 -6.74 -7.70 13.96
CA PRO A 120 -6.80 -8.50 12.73
C PRO A 120 -8.13 -8.37 11.97
N GLU A 121 -9.24 -8.20 12.69
CA GLU A 121 -10.60 -8.12 12.12
C GLU A 121 -10.93 -6.78 11.45
N VAL A 122 -10.08 -5.77 11.59
CA VAL A 122 -10.33 -4.40 11.10
C VAL A 122 -9.89 -4.29 9.65
N GLY A 123 -10.82 -4.15 8.70
CA GLY A 123 -10.50 -3.88 7.29
C GLY A 123 -9.75 -5.00 6.55
N LEU A 124 -9.74 -4.90 5.21
CA LEU A 124 -8.98 -5.79 4.34
C LEU A 124 -7.52 -5.31 4.20
N HIS A 125 -6.62 -6.22 3.81
CA HIS A 125 -5.20 -5.91 3.66
C HIS A 125 -4.93 -4.66 2.80
N GLY A 126 -5.47 -4.63 1.57
CA GLY A 126 -5.26 -3.50 0.67
C GLY A 126 -5.94 -2.20 1.10
N GLU A 127 -7.00 -2.29 1.92
CA GLU A 127 -7.61 -1.12 2.58
C GLU A 127 -6.65 -0.51 3.62
N LYS A 128 -6.04 -1.37 4.46
CA LYS A 128 -5.00 -0.96 5.42
C LYS A 128 -3.78 -0.37 4.72
N CYS A 129 -3.29 -1.03 3.66
CA CYS A 129 -2.17 -0.55 2.85
C CYS A 129 -2.47 0.81 2.20
N GLY A 130 -3.67 0.99 1.65
CA GLY A 130 -4.11 2.26 1.05
C GLY A 130 -4.15 3.41 2.06
N ILE A 131 -4.75 3.20 3.24
CA ILE A 131 -4.77 4.20 4.32
C ILE A 131 -3.34 4.51 4.81
N GLY A 132 -2.51 3.48 4.98
CA GLY A 132 -1.09 3.64 5.28
C GLY A 132 -0.38 4.49 4.22
N ALA A 133 -0.67 4.24 2.94
CA ALA A 133 -0.05 4.96 1.83
C ALA A 133 -0.36 6.46 1.84
N ILE A 134 -1.57 6.87 2.23
CA ILE A 134 -1.93 8.28 2.41
C ILE A 134 -1.00 8.94 3.44
N MET A 135 -0.87 8.34 4.62
CA MET A 135 -0.06 8.90 5.70
C MET A 135 1.43 8.91 5.35
N MET A 136 1.94 7.83 4.77
CA MET A 136 3.36 7.76 4.39
C MET A 136 3.71 8.69 3.22
N ALA A 137 2.78 8.91 2.29
CA ALA A 137 2.96 9.90 1.22
C ALA A 137 3.20 11.30 1.78
N LYS A 138 2.45 11.69 2.82
CA LYS A 138 2.65 12.96 3.50
C LYS A 138 4.05 13.06 4.12
N LEU A 139 4.52 11.99 4.78
CA LEU A 139 5.86 11.96 5.38
C LEU A 139 6.98 12.06 4.34
N HIS A 140 6.79 11.44 3.17
CA HIS A 140 7.68 11.52 2.01
C HIS A 140 7.60 12.87 1.28
N GLY A 141 6.69 13.77 1.66
CA GLY A 141 6.46 15.03 0.93
C GLY A 141 5.81 14.83 -0.45
N ARG A 142 5.21 13.67 -0.70
CA ARG A 142 4.45 13.37 -1.92
C ARG A 142 3.02 13.91 -1.83
N ASP A 143 2.36 13.93 -2.99
CA ASP A 143 0.95 14.32 -3.10
C ASP A 143 0.02 13.24 -2.54
N TRP A 144 -0.12 13.22 -1.22
CA TRP A 144 -1.03 12.33 -0.50
C TRP A 144 -2.50 12.59 -0.86
N LYS A 145 -2.86 13.80 -1.32
CA LYS A 145 -4.23 14.13 -1.74
C LYS A 145 -4.57 13.40 -3.04
N LYS A 146 -3.63 13.30 -3.98
CA LYS A 146 -3.79 12.49 -5.20
C LYS A 146 -4.01 11.01 -4.88
N ILE A 147 -3.24 10.45 -3.94
CA ILE A 147 -3.42 9.06 -3.48
C ILE A 147 -4.81 8.88 -2.84
N SER A 148 -5.16 9.77 -1.91
CA SER A 148 -6.46 9.76 -1.24
C SER A 148 -7.62 9.89 -2.24
N GLN A 149 -7.50 10.73 -3.25
CA GLN A 149 -8.51 10.87 -4.29
C GLN A 149 -8.64 9.62 -5.14
N ALA A 150 -7.52 9.03 -5.58
CA ALA A 150 -7.55 7.81 -6.38
C ALA A 150 -8.17 6.64 -5.60
N LEU A 151 -7.89 6.52 -4.30
CA LEU A 151 -8.52 5.52 -3.43
C LEU A 151 -10.04 5.71 -3.36
N ARG A 152 -10.52 6.95 -3.17
CA ARG A 152 -11.97 7.24 -3.22
C ARG A 152 -12.58 6.89 -4.57
N ASP A 153 -11.91 7.23 -5.67
CA ASP A 153 -12.39 7.00 -7.02
C ASP A 153 -12.52 5.50 -7.35
N VAL A 154 -11.67 4.64 -6.76
CA VAL A 154 -11.78 3.18 -6.87
C VAL A 154 -12.66 2.56 -5.76
N GLY A 155 -13.33 3.37 -4.95
CA GLY A 155 -14.21 2.91 -3.86
C GLY A 155 -13.47 2.25 -2.69
N ALA A 156 -12.16 2.47 -2.56
CA ALA A 156 -11.39 2.06 -1.38
C ALA A 156 -11.56 3.08 -0.24
N PRO A 157 -11.48 2.63 1.02
CA PRO A 157 -11.57 3.52 2.17
C PRO A 157 -10.33 4.41 2.26
N THR A 158 -10.53 5.63 2.78
CA THR A 158 -9.49 6.62 3.01
C THR A 158 -9.41 7.10 4.46
N THR A 159 -10.38 6.73 5.30
CA THR A 159 -10.41 7.08 6.73
C THR A 159 -10.39 5.83 7.60
N ALA A 160 -9.96 6.00 8.85
CA ALA A 160 -9.94 4.93 9.84
C ALA A 160 -11.36 4.42 10.15
N GLU A 161 -12.34 5.33 10.24
CA GLU A 161 -13.74 5.00 10.53
C GLU A 161 -14.34 4.05 9.47
N GLN A 162 -14.03 4.24 8.19
CA GLN A 162 -14.57 3.41 7.10
C GLN A 162 -14.18 1.93 7.18
N ILE A 163 -13.12 1.59 7.91
CA ILE A 163 -12.71 0.21 8.15
C ILE A 163 -12.95 -0.24 9.60
N GLY A 164 -13.57 0.60 10.43
CA GLY A 164 -13.79 0.33 11.85
C GLY A 164 -12.52 0.44 12.70
N LEU A 165 -11.53 1.21 12.26
CA LEU A 165 -10.28 1.43 12.99
C LEU A 165 -10.42 2.63 13.94
N ASP A 166 -10.25 2.40 15.24
CA ASP A 166 -10.25 3.47 16.22
C ASP A 166 -8.90 4.23 16.26
N ARG A 167 -8.96 5.45 16.83
CA ARG A 167 -7.84 6.39 16.92
C ARG A 167 -6.63 5.83 17.67
N ASP A 168 -6.85 5.14 18.78
CA ASP A 168 -5.77 4.66 19.64
C ASP A 168 -5.07 3.44 19.03
N THR A 169 -5.84 2.56 18.39
CA THR A 169 -5.33 1.42 17.63
C THR A 169 -4.54 1.90 16.42
N LEU A 170 -5.02 2.90 15.66
CA LEU A 170 -4.27 3.50 14.55
C LEU A 170 -2.92 4.04 15.03
N ALA A 171 -2.92 4.83 16.11
CA ALA A 171 -1.70 5.41 16.66
C ALA A 171 -0.73 4.32 17.13
N SER A 172 -1.24 3.28 17.78
CA SER A 172 -0.44 2.14 18.25
C SER A 172 0.15 1.34 17.09
N ALA A 173 -0.59 1.15 15.99
CA ALA A 173 -0.10 0.48 14.79
C ALA A 173 1.04 1.26 14.13
N LEU A 174 0.93 2.58 13.99
CA LEU A 174 2.02 3.42 13.44
C LEU A 174 3.28 3.38 14.32
N VAL A 175 3.12 3.39 15.64
CA VAL A 175 4.23 3.27 16.59
C VAL A 175 4.87 1.88 16.53
N MET A 176 4.11 0.82 16.27
CA MET A 176 4.64 -0.54 16.13
C MET A 176 5.34 -0.74 14.78
N ALA A 177 4.77 -0.21 13.69
CA ALA A 177 5.23 -0.41 12.31
C ALA A 177 6.72 -0.09 12.11
N GLN A 178 7.21 0.96 12.77
CA GLN A 178 8.60 1.44 12.70
C GLN A 178 9.66 0.43 13.20
N ASP A 179 9.26 -0.59 13.96
CA ASP A 179 10.14 -1.60 14.54
C ASP A 179 9.88 -3.03 14.03
N MET A 180 8.85 -3.24 13.20
CA MET A 180 8.48 -4.59 12.75
C MET A 180 9.50 -5.28 11.84
N ARG A 181 10.24 -4.51 11.06
CA ARG A 181 11.29 -4.98 10.14
C ARG A 181 12.50 -4.07 10.25
N PRO A 182 13.33 -4.23 11.31
CA PRO A 182 14.44 -3.33 11.59
C PRO A 182 15.49 -3.29 10.47
N GLU A 183 15.59 -4.36 9.67
CA GLU A 183 16.46 -4.46 8.50
C GLU A 183 16.00 -3.60 7.31
N ARG A 184 14.73 -3.17 7.31
CA ARG A 184 14.18 -2.30 6.26
C ARG A 184 14.26 -0.83 6.67
N TYR A 185 15.07 -0.08 5.94
CA TYR A 185 15.04 1.37 5.99
C TYR A 185 13.78 1.90 5.28
N THR A 186 13.00 2.73 5.98
CA THR A 186 11.76 3.36 5.49
C THR A 186 11.67 4.78 6.06
N ILE A 187 10.69 5.56 5.59
CA ILE A 187 10.46 6.93 6.08
C ILE A 187 10.19 7.02 7.59
N LEU A 188 9.72 5.93 8.20
CA LEU A 188 9.50 5.87 9.65
C LEU A 188 10.82 5.84 10.45
N LYS A 189 11.96 5.50 9.83
CA LYS A 189 13.29 5.66 10.45
C LYS A 189 13.72 7.13 10.51
N GLU A 190 13.30 7.93 9.52
CA GLU A 190 13.56 9.38 9.46
C GLU A 190 12.58 10.17 10.32
N LYS A 191 11.32 9.71 10.39
CA LYS A 191 10.21 10.36 11.09
C LYS A 191 9.67 9.43 12.18
N LYS A 192 10.40 9.33 13.30
CA LYS A 192 9.98 8.50 14.45
C LYS A 192 8.59 8.91 14.96
N MET A 193 7.72 7.92 15.07
CA MET A 193 6.34 8.05 15.53
C MET A 193 6.24 7.82 17.04
N THR A 194 5.60 8.78 17.72
CA THR A 194 4.97 8.60 19.03
C THR A 194 3.46 8.59 18.82
N LYS A 195 2.65 8.16 19.80
CA LYS A 195 1.18 8.20 19.67
C LYS A 195 0.67 9.58 19.26
N THR A 196 1.19 10.64 19.89
CA THR A 196 0.82 12.03 19.56
C THR A 196 1.17 12.42 18.12
N LYS A 197 2.36 12.04 17.63
CA LYS A 197 2.77 12.31 16.24
C LYS A 197 1.95 11.50 15.24
N ALA A 198 1.63 10.26 15.58
CA ALA A 198 0.82 9.38 14.74
C ALA A 198 -0.60 9.93 14.58
N ILE A 199 -1.23 10.38 15.67
CA ILE A 199 -2.54 11.05 15.64
C ILE A 199 -2.47 12.33 14.81
N SER A 200 -1.48 13.20 15.07
CA SER A 200 -1.32 14.46 14.33
C SER A 200 -1.10 14.23 12.83
N LEU A 201 -0.36 13.18 12.45
CA LEU A 201 -0.18 12.78 11.05
C LEU A 201 -1.51 12.38 10.42
N ALA A 202 -2.27 11.50 11.09
CA ALA A 202 -3.54 11.01 10.58
C ALA A 202 -4.57 12.14 10.43
N GLU A 203 -4.68 13.05 11.39
CA GLU A 203 -5.53 14.25 11.29
C GLU A 203 -5.09 15.17 10.14
N SER A 204 -3.77 15.41 10.00
CA SER A 204 -3.24 16.28 8.93
C SER A 204 -3.44 15.72 7.52
N THR A 205 -3.78 14.42 7.42
CA THR A 205 -4.05 13.70 6.18
C THR A 205 -5.51 13.30 6.02
N LEU A 206 -6.39 13.75 6.92
CA LEU A 206 -7.83 13.43 6.93
C LEU A 206 -8.12 11.92 7.00
N VAL A 207 -7.18 11.14 7.54
CA VAL A 207 -7.38 9.71 7.83
C VAL A 207 -8.13 9.55 9.16
N LEU A 208 -7.86 10.45 10.11
CA LEU A 208 -8.65 10.67 11.33
C LEU A 208 -9.36 12.02 11.25
#